data_AF-A0A6J7TGT2-F1
#
_entry.id   AF-A0A6J7TGT2-F1
#
_cell.length_a   1.000
_cell.length_b   1.000
_cell.length_c   1.000
_cell.angle_alpha   90.00
_cell.angle_beta   90.00
_cell.angle_gamma   90.00
#
_symmetry.space_group_name_H-M   'P 1'
#
loop_
_entity.id
_entity.type
_entity.pdbx_description
1 polymer ?
#
loop_
_entity_poly.entity_id
_entity_poly.type
_entity_poly.pdbx_seq_one_letter_code
_entity_poly.pdbx_strand_id
1 'polypeptide(L)'
;MKALSKVGMSVSDINLFELNEAFAAVGVASIADLGITDDIVNVNGGAIALGHPIGMSGNRVALTILHELRRRGGGVGAAALCGGGGQGDAIIVRTV
;
A
#
# COMPACT_ATOMS: atom_id res chain seq x y z
N MET A 1 -5.96 -6.50 -7.18
CA MET A 1 -5.65 -7.88 -7.65
C MET A 1 -4.68 -7.97 -8.84
N LYS A 2 -4.78 -7.13 -9.88
CA LYS A 2 -3.92 -7.23 -11.09
C LYS A 2 -2.41 -7.32 -10.81
N ALA A 3 -1.87 -6.54 -9.88
CA ALA A 3 -0.44 -6.56 -9.54
C ALA A 3 -0.01 -7.90 -8.91
N LEU A 4 -0.79 -8.43 -7.96
CA LEU A 4 -0.54 -9.73 -7.33
C LEU A 4 -0.56 -10.87 -8.36
N SER A 5 -1.55 -10.88 -9.26
CA SER A 5 -1.64 -11.90 -10.33
C SER A 5 -0.44 -11.89 -11.27
N LYS A 6 0.15 -10.70 -11.56
CA LYS A 6 1.35 -10.60 -12.40
C LYS A 6 2.58 -11.27 -11.79
N VAL A 7 2.64 -11.37 -10.47
CA VAL A 7 3.77 -11.98 -9.73
C VAL A 7 3.40 -13.34 -9.12
N GLY A 8 2.22 -13.88 -9.44
CA GLY A 8 1.78 -15.19 -8.95
C GLY A 8 1.52 -15.24 -7.44
N MET A 9 1.16 -14.11 -6.83
CA MET A 9 0.88 -14.00 -5.40
C MET A 9 -0.61 -13.81 -5.11
N SER A 10 -0.99 -14.14 -3.88
CA SER A 10 -2.29 -13.89 -3.27
C SER A 10 -2.21 -12.75 -2.24
N VAL A 11 -3.36 -12.28 -1.75
CA VAL A 11 -3.40 -11.26 -0.69
C VAL A 11 -2.72 -11.75 0.59
N SER A 12 -2.86 -13.04 0.92
CA SER A 12 -2.25 -13.66 2.10
C SER A 12 -0.72 -13.77 2.04
N ASP A 13 -0.10 -13.58 0.87
CA ASP A 13 1.36 -13.58 0.73
C ASP A 13 1.98 -12.21 1.08
N ILE A 14 1.15 -11.19 1.32
CA ILE A 14 1.58 -9.82 1.58
C ILE A 14 1.63 -9.56 3.09
N ASN A 15 2.79 -9.11 3.57
CA ASN A 15 3.00 -8.82 4.99
C ASN A 15 2.48 -7.45 5.40
N LEU A 16 2.56 -6.46 4.49
CA LEU A 16 2.16 -5.08 4.75
C LEU A 16 1.54 -4.44 3.51
N PHE A 17 0.63 -3.50 3.74
CA PHE A 17 -0.02 -2.68 2.74
C PHE A 17 0.22 -1.20 3.03
N GLU A 18 0.56 -0.45 1.99
CA GLU A 18 0.60 1.01 2.00
C GLU A 18 -0.38 1.53 0.95
N LEU A 19 -1.54 1.99 1.42
CA LEU A 19 -2.63 2.49 0.59
C LEU A 19 -2.69 4.01 0.76
N ASN A 20 -2.49 4.75 -0.32
CA ASN A 20 -2.49 6.22 -0.22
C ASN A 20 -3.87 6.74 0.22
N GLU A 21 -3.90 7.39 1.38
CA GLU A 21 -5.12 7.90 2.02
C GLU A 21 -5.53 9.27 1.45
N ALA A 22 -5.92 9.31 0.17
CA ALA A 22 -6.48 10.54 -0.41
C ALA A 22 -7.74 10.98 0.37
N PHE A 23 -8.54 10.00 0.81
CA PHE A 23 -9.67 10.16 1.73
C PHE A 23 -9.77 8.92 2.61
N ALA A 24 -10.26 9.06 3.84
CA ALA A 24 -10.47 7.93 4.77
C ALA A 24 -11.36 6.84 4.16
N ALA A 25 -12.41 7.24 3.44
CA ALA A 25 -13.34 6.32 2.77
C ALA A 25 -12.65 5.39 1.76
N VAL A 26 -11.61 5.88 1.06
CA VAL A 26 -10.84 5.07 0.10
C VAL A 26 -10.07 3.97 0.81
N GLY A 27 -9.43 4.30 1.95
CA GLY A 27 -8.72 3.32 2.77
C GLY A 27 -9.67 2.24 3.31
N VAL A 28 -10.77 2.64 3.95
CA VAL A 28 -11.76 1.70 4.51
C VAL A 28 -12.35 0.79 3.45
N ALA A 29 -12.73 1.32 2.29
CA ALA A 29 -13.26 0.52 1.19
C ALA A 29 -12.22 -0.47 0.65
N SER A 30 -10.97 -0.04 0.48
CA SER A 30 -9.89 -0.91 0.00
C SER A 30 -9.59 -2.06 0.95
N ILE A 31 -9.61 -1.79 2.26
CA ILE A 31 -9.41 -2.81 3.31
C ILE A 31 -10.53 -3.85 3.24
N ALA A 32 -11.79 -3.40 3.14
CA ALA A 32 -12.95 -4.29 3.02
C ALA A 32 -12.91 -5.13 1.74
N ASP A 33 -12.61 -4.52 0.59
CA ASP A 33 -12.54 -5.20 -0.71
C ASP A 33 -11.41 -6.24 -0.78
N LEU A 34 -10.29 -5.99 -0.07
CA LEU A 34 -9.17 -6.92 0.02
C LEU A 34 -9.36 -7.98 1.10
N GLY A 35 -10.33 -7.81 2.01
CA GLY A 35 -10.56 -8.71 3.14
C GLY A 35 -9.39 -8.73 4.13
N ILE A 36 -8.74 -7.59 4.33
CA ILE A 36 -7.60 -7.43 5.25
C ILE A 36 -7.99 -6.59 6.47
N THR A 37 -7.07 -6.46 7.42
CA THR A 37 -7.23 -5.72 8.68
C THR A 37 -6.28 -4.53 8.74
N ASP A 38 -6.57 -3.57 9.61
CA ASP A 38 -5.82 -2.32 9.75
C ASP A 38 -4.44 -2.48 10.40
N ASP A 39 -4.20 -3.58 11.13
CA ASP A 39 -2.92 -3.92 11.76
C ASP A 39 -1.76 -4.12 10.76
N ILE A 40 -2.07 -4.37 9.49
CA ILE A 40 -1.09 -4.52 8.40
C ILE A 40 -1.18 -3.43 7.34
N VAL A 41 -2.02 -2.41 7.52
CA VAL A 41 -2.27 -1.33 6.56
C VAL A 41 -1.81 0.01 7.13
N ASN A 42 -0.97 0.74 6.40
CA ASN A 42 -0.53 2.10 6.78
C ASN A 42 0.00 2.17 8.23
N VAL A 43 0.75 1.15 8.65
CA VAL A 43 1.18 0.92 10.05
C VAL A 43 2.00 2.05 10.66
N ASN A 44 2.53 2.95 9.83
CA ASN A 44 3.32 4.12 10.23
C ASN A 44 2.58 5.45 9.96
N GLY A 45 1.26 5.39 9.76
CA GLY A 45 0.42 6.52 9.36
C GLY A 45 0.43 6.78 7.85
N GLY A 46 -0.65 7.36 7.34
CA GLY A 46 -0.81 7.62 5.91
C GLY A 46 -0.98 9.10 5.56
N ALA A 47 -1.51 9.35 4.37
CA ALA A 47 -1.56 10.68 3.77
C ALA A 47 -2.50 11.66 4.51
N ILE A 48 -3.45 11.16 5.31
CA ILE A 48 -4.29 12.02 6.16
C ILE A 48 -3.43 12.76 7.20
N ALA A 49 -2.46 12.05 7.79
CA ALA A 49 -1.59 12.61 8.82
C ALA A 49 -0.31 13.23 8.24
N LEU A 50 0.31 12.55 7.26
CA LEU A 50 1.63 12.90 6.72
C LEU A 50 1.57 13.82 5.50
N GLY A 51 0.39 14.02 4.93
CA GLY A 51 0.15 14.81 3.73
C GLY A 51 0.28 14.02 2.42
N HIS A 52 -0.24 14.64 1.36
CA HIS A 52 -0.33 14.07 0.01
C HIS A 52 0.31 14.99 -1.05
N PRO A 53 1.65 15.06 -1.14
CA PRO A 53 2.31 15.75 -2.25
C PRO A 53 2.10 14.94 -3.54
N ILE A 54 1.11 15.33 -4.36
CA ILE A 54 0.52 14.50 -5.43
C ILE A 54 1.59 13.75 -6.25
N GLY A 55 2.50 14.49 -6.91
CA GLY A 55 3.53 13.88 -7.77
C GLY A 55 4.59 13.03 -7.06
N MET A 56 4.74 13.16 -5.74
CA MET A 56 5.73 12.42 -4.94
C MET A 56 5.10 11.24 -4.19
N SER A 57 3.77 11.21 -4.03
CA SER A 57 3.11 10.29 -3.09
C SER A 57 3.35 8.83 -3.42
N GLY A 58 3.44 8.46 -4.69
CA GLY A 58 3.80 7.10 -5.12
C GLY A 58 5.17 6.65 -4.62
N ASN A 59 6.19 7.53 -4.73
CA ASN A 59 7.52 7.26 -4.20
C ASN A 59 7.51 7.20 -2.67
N ARG A 60 6.78 8.11 -2.01
CA ARG A 60 6.65 8.13 -0.55
C ARG A 60 6.11 6.79 -0.02
N VAL A 61 4.96 6.32 -0.51
CA VAL A 61 4.34 5.08 -0.02
C VAL A 61 5.21 3.85 -0.31
N ALA A 62 5.86 3.80 -1.47
CA ALA A 62 6.77 2.70 -1.82
C ALA A 62 8.03 2.66 -0.92
N LEU A 63 8.61 3.82 -0.60
CA LEU A 63 9.75 3.87 0.31
C LEU A 63 9.34 3.58 1.75
N THR A 64 8.20 4.10 2.22
CA THR A 64 7.70 3.82 3.57
C THR A 64 7.58 2.32 3.81
N ILE A 65 6.93 1.59 2.90
CA ILE A 65 6.76 0.14 3.06
C ILE A 65 8.09 -0.62 2.95
N LEU A 66 8.99 -0.23 2.05
CA LEU A 66 10.31 -0.85 1.94
C LEU A 66 11.13 -0.67 3.23
N HIS A 67 11.14 0.54 3.80
CA HIS A 67 11.83 0.79 5.06
C HIS A 67 11.21 0.01 6.22
N GLU A 68 9.88 -0.07 6.27
CA GLU A 68 9.17 -0.80 7.32
C GLU A 68 9.39 -2.32 7.23
N LEU A 69 9.33 -2.91 6.03
CA LEU A 69 9.68 -4.32 5.82
C LEU A 69 11.10 -4.61 6.27
N ARG A 70 12.06 -3.75 5.88
CA ARG A 70 13.46 -3.90 6.31
C ARG A 70 13.58 -3.84 7.84
N ARG A 71 12.87 -2.91 8.48
CA ARG A 71 12.83 -2.78 9.95
C ARG A 71 12.29 -4.05 10.63
N ARG A 72 11.35 -4.75 9.99
CA ARG A 72 10.78 -6.03 10.45
C ARG A 72 11.59 -7.27 10.07
N GLY A 73 12.75 -7.11 9.43
CA GLY A 73 13.62 -8.22 9.02
C GLY A 73 13.33 -8.80 7.64
N GLY A 74 12.51 -8.13 6.83
CA GLY A 74 12.20 -8.51 5.45
C GLY A 74 10.70 -8.68 5.19
N GLY A 75 10.39 -9.33 4.07
CA GLY A 75 9.03 -9.64 3.66
C GLY A 75 8.63 -9.02 2.33
N VAL A 76 7.35 -9.16 2.00
CA VAL A 76 6.71 -8.67 0.77
C VAL A 76 5.65 -7.64 1.16
N GLY A 77 5.61 -6.53 0.43
CA GLY A 77 4.66 -5.46 0.63
C GLY A 77 3.95 -5.07 -0.64
N ALA A 78 2.75 -4.50 -0.50
CA ALA A 78 2.00 -3.90 -1.58
C ALA A 78 1.78 -2.42 -1.32
N ALA A 79 2.18 -1.57 -2.26
CA ALA A 79 1.85 -0.14 -2.23
C ALA A 79 0.87 0.20 -3.37
N ALA A 80 -0.16 0.99 -3.09
CA ALA A 80 -1.18 1.33 -4.08
C ALA A 80 -1.73 2.76 -3.92
N LEU A 81 -2.13 3.36 -5.05
CA LEU A 81 -2.70 4.70 -5.12
C LEU A 81 -3.93 4.73 -6.02
N CYS A 82 -4.91 5.55 -5.64
CA CYS A 82 -6.00 5.96 -6.53
C CYS A 82 -5.56 7.13 -7.42
N GLY A 83 -6.12 7.21 -8.62
CA GLY A 83 -5.95 8.33 -9.55
C GLY A 83 -7.28 8.94 -9.97
N GLY A 84 -7.27 10.24 -10.29
CA GLY A 84 -8.44 10.94 -10.82
C GLY A 84 -8.96 10.27 -12.10
N GLY A 85 -10.28 10.31 -12.31
CA GLY A 85 -10.90 9.64 -13.45
C GLY A 85 -11.03 8.11 -13.34
N GLY A 86 -10.92 7.56 -12.12
CA GLY A 86 -11.11 6.13 -11.86
C GLY A 86 -9.89 5.27 -12.14
N GLN A 87 -8.69 5.85 -12.10
CA GLN A 87 -7.44 5.14 -12.28
C GLN A 87 -6.94 4.54 -10.95
N GLY A 88 -6.05 3.57 -11.04
CA GLY A 88 -5.37 3.01 -9.88
C GLY A 88 -4.09 2.29 -10.27
N ASP A 89 -3.05 2.51 -9.48
CA ASP A 89 -1.73 1.89 -9.65
C ASP A 89 -1.36 1.12 -8.39
N ALA A 90 -0.62 0.03 -8.57
CA ALA A 90 -0.11 -0.79 -7.48
C ALA A 90 1.23 -1.42 -7.85
N ILE A 91 2.11 -1.52 -6.86
CA ILE A 91 3.41 -2.18 -6.97
C ILE A 91 3.57 -3.20 -5.84
N ILE A 92 4.16 -4.34 -6.18
CA ILE A 92 4.59 -5.35 -5.20
C ILE A 92 6.10 -5.20 -5.02
N VAL A 93 6.54 -5.08 -3.78
CA VAL A 93 7.94 -4.83 -3.44
C VAL A 93 8.43 -5.84 -2.40
N ARG A 94 9.72 -6.10 -2.42
CA ARG A 94 10.42 -6.83 -1.35
C ARG A 94 11.73 -6.13 -1.05
N THR A 95 12.12 -6.14 0.20
CA THR A 95 13.48 -5.76 0.60
C THR A 95 14.46 -6.90 0.32
N VAL A 96 15.64 -6.55 -0.17
CA VAL A 96 16.77 -7.48 -0.36
C VAL A 96 17.54 -7.70 0.91
#